data_AF-A0A317UMT2-F1
#
_entry.id   AF-A0A317UMT2-F1
#
_cell.length_a   1.000
_cell.length_b   1.000
_cell.length_c   1.000
_cell.angle_alpha   90.00
_cell.angle_beta   90.00
_cell.angle_gamma   90.00
#
_symmetry.space_group_name_H-M   'P 1'
#
loop_
_entity.id
_entity.type
_entity.pdbx_description
1 polymer ?
#
loop_
_entity_poly.entity_id
_entity_poly.type
_entity_poly.pdbx_seq_one_letter_code
_entity_poly.pdbx_strand_id
1 'polypeptide(L)'
;MELSVRVMELYQAGQVEEAQRLQAIVARADWQAIKGGFVAVKSALQTYRGYGALPRRPCVVPSEEQATAWKDSFAEAMALEKQLEKQA
;
A
#
# COMPACT_ATOMS: atom_id res chain seq x y z
N MET A 1 -5.36 -4.68 -7.34
CA MET A 1 -5.13 -5.51 -6.13
C MET A 1 -3.98 -6.48 -6.42
N GLU A 2 -3.10 -6.09 -7.35
CA GLU A 2 -2.31 -7.01 -8.16
C GLU A 2 -1.01 -7.40 -7.46
N LEU A 3 -0.44 -6.52 -6.63
CA LEU A 3 0.81 -6.78 -5.95
C LEU A 3 0.70 -7.97 -4.98
N SER A 4 -0.34 -8.01 -4.15
CA SER A 4 -0.54 -9.12 -3.21
C SER A 4 -0.87 -10.42 -3.93
N VAL A 5 -1.65 -10.37 -5.00
CA VAL A 5 -1.95 -11.53 -5.84
C VAL A 5 -0.66 -12.05 -6.48
N ARG A 6 0.16 -11.15 -7.04
CA ARG A 6 1.42 -11.50 -7.70
C ARG A 6 2.41 -12.17 -6.76
N VAL A 7 2.52 -11.72 -5.51
CA VAL A 7 3.32 -12.39 -4.48
C VAL A 7 2.87 -13.84 -4.30
N MET A 8 1.56 -14.06 -4.19
CA MET A 8 0.99 -15.40 -4.01
C MET A 8 1.22 -16.30 -5.22
N GLU A 9 1.08 -15.77 -6.44
CA GLU A 9 1.37 -16.51 -7.68
C GLU A 9 2.83 -16.97 -7.76
N LEU A 10 3.77 -16.06 -7.50
CA LEU A 10 5.20 -16.38 -7.52
C LEU A 10 5.53 -17.47 -6.48
N TYR A 11 4.95 -17.37 -5.30
CA TYR A 11 5.12 -18.37 -4.25
C TYR A 11 4.56 -19.73 -4.66
N GLN A 12 3.35 -19.78 -5.23
CA GLN A 12 2.72 -21.00 -5.72
C GLN A 12 3.48 -21.65 -6.89
N ALA A 13 4.11 -20.83 -7.73
CA ALA A 13 4.99 -21.28 -8.82
C ALA A 13 6.37 -21.78 -8.35
N GLY A 14 6.65 -21.78 -7.04
CA GLY A 14 7.95 -22.15 -6.48
C GLY A 14 9.04 -21.10 -6.65
N GLN A 15 8.71 -19.91 -7.16
CA GLN A 15 9.63 -18.78 -7.35
C GLN A 15 9.79 -17.99 -6.04
N VAL A 16 10.23 -18.68 -4.99
CA VAL A 16 10.23 -18.16 -3.61
C VAL A 16 11.10 -16.92 -3.43
N GLU A 17 12.25 -16.85 -4.09
CA GLU A 17 13.17 -15.70 -3.98
C GLU A 17 12.52 -14.40 -4.49
N GLU A 18 11.87 -14.46 -5.66
CA GLU A 18 11.17 -13.30 -6.20
C GLU A 18 9.91 -12.95 -5.38
N ALA A 19 9.18 -13.97 -4.90
CA ALA A 19 8.06 -13.76 -3.99
C ALA A 19 8.49 -13.02 -2.70
N GLN A 20 9.62 -13.41 -2.10
CA GLN A 20 10.19 -12.75 -0.93
C GLN A 20 10.61 -11.30 -1.22
N ARG A 21 11.22 -11.06 -2.39
CA ARG A 21 11.59 -9.72 -2.84
C ARG A 21 10.37 -8.80 -2.94
N LEU A 22 9.29 -9.26 -3.57
CA LEU A 22 8.05 -8.48 -3.65
C LEU A 22 7.37 -8.34 -2.29
N GLN A 23 7.37 -9.41 -1.47
CA GLN A 23 6.85 -9.37 -0.10
C GLN A 23 7.57 -8.34 0.77
N ALA A 24 8.87 -8.09 0.55
CA ALA A 24 9.59 -7.04 1.28
C ALA A 24 9.03 -5.64 0.99
N ILE A 25 8.57 -5.37 -0.25
CA ILE A 25 7.92 -4.12 -0.62
C ILE A 25 6.55 -4.02 0.08
N VAL A 26 5.75 -5.09 0.02
CA VAL A 26 4.46 -5.16 0.73
C VAL A 26 4.65 -4.92 2.24
N ALA A 27 5.63 -5.58 2.86
CA ALA A 27 5.90 -5.46 4.29
C ALA A 27 6.30 -4.04 4.71
N ARG A 28 7.05 -3.31 3.87
CA ARG A 28 7.38 -1.90 4.15
C ARG A 28 6.13 -1.01 4.15
N ALA A 29 5.23 -1.20 3.19
CA ALA A 29 3.96 -0.47 3.15
C ALA A 29 3.04 -0.87 4.32
N ASP A 30 2.95 -2.18 4.62
CA ASP A 30 2.16 -2.71 5.72
C ASP A 30 2.61 -2.17 7.08
N TRP A 31 3.93 -2.03 7.29
CA TRP A 31 4.46 -1.40 8.51
C TRP A 31 3.96 0.04 8.71
N GLN A 32 3.78 0.80 7.63
CA GLN A 32 3.22 2.16 7.71
C GLN A 32 1.72 2.13 7.97
N ALA A 33 1.00 1.19 7.36
CA ALA A 33 -0.41 0.95 7.63
C ALA A 33 -0.65 0.52 9.09
N ILE A 34 0.22 -0.30 9.68
CA ILE A 34 0.16 -0.70 11.10
C ILE A 34 0.35 0.52 12.00
N LYS A 35 1.39 1.33 11.76
CA LYS A 35 1.67 2.51 12.59
C LYS A 35 0.59 3.58 12.49
N GLY A 36 0.08 3.84 11.29
CA GLY A 36 -0.92 4.88 11.04
C GLY A 36 -2.37 4.39 11.11
N GLY A 37 -2.58 3.09 11.30
CA GLY A 37 -3.87 2.44 11.27
C GLY A 37 -4.65 2.65 9.96
N PHE A 38 -5.95 2.41 10.02
CA PHE A 38 -6.84 2.59 8.86
C PHE A 38 -6.91 4.04 8.36
N VAL A 39 -6.52 5.03 9.17
CA VAL A 39 -6.47 6.45 8.76
C VAL A 39 -5.39 6.66 7.71
N ALA A 40 -4.22 6.04 7.88
CA ALA A 40 -3.15 6.04 6.87
C ALA A 40 -3.61 5.39 5.56
N VAL A 41 -4.31 4.25 5.66
CA VAL A 41 -4.85 3.55 4.50
C VAL A 41 -5.87 4.43 3.75
N LYS A 42 -6.80 5.08 4.46
CA LYS A 42 -7.76 6.01 3.83
C LYS A 42 -7.07 7.19 3.15
N SER A 43 -6.05 7.75 3.78
CA SER A 43 -5.24 8.83 3.18
C SER A 43 -4.51 8.37 1.91
N ALA A 44 -3.92 7.18 1.94
CA ALA A 44 -3.25 6.60 0.79
C ALA A 44 -4.23 6.31 -0.36
N LEU A 45 -5.38 5.70 -0.07
CA LEU A 45 -6.43 5.44 -1.08
C LEU A 45 -6.93 6.76 -1.70
N GLN A 46 -7.16 7.79 -0.88
CA GLN A 46 -7.57 9.11 -1.39
C GLN A 46 -6.51 9.69 -2.34
N THR A 47 -5.22 9.53 -2.01
CA THR A 47 -4.11 10.07 -2.80
C THR A 47 -3.86 9.30 -4.10
N TYR A 48 -3.87 7.96 -4.05
CA TYR A 48 -3.45 7.12 -5.18
C TYR A 48 -4.59 6.61 -6.05
N ARG A 49 -5.83 6.66 -5.54
CA ARG A 49 -7.01 6.13 -6.22
C ARG A 49 -8.18 7.11 -6.23
N GLY A 50 -8.08 8.26 -5.56
CA GLY A 50 -9.12 9.29 -5.55
C GLY A 50 -10.33 8.95 -4.69
N TYR A 51 -10.35 7.78 -4.03
CA TYR A 51 -11.39 7.37 -3.11
C TYR A 51 -10.74 7.01 -1.76
N GLY A 52 -11.23 7.53 -0.65
CA GLY A 52 -10.67 7.23 0.66
C GLY A 52 -11.41 7.97 1.76
N ALA A 53 -11.73 9.24 1.49
CA ALA A 53 -12.49 10.14 2.35
C ALA A 53 -11.89 10.30 3.77
N LEU A 54 -12.46 11.22 4.54
CA LEU A 54 -12.02 11.45 5.91
C LEU A 54 -12.41 10.28 6.84
N PRO A 55 -11.62 10.00 7.89
CA PRO A 55 -12.02 9.08 8.93
C PRO A 55 -13.26 9.59 9.67
N ARG A 56 -14.06 8.66 10.19
CA ARG A 56 -15.19 8.98 11.06
C ARG A 56 -14.68 9.22 12.49
N ARG A 57 -15.38 10.06 13.25
CA ARG A 57 -15.12 10.24 14.70
C ARG A 57 -15.26 8.89 15.42
N PRO A 58 -14.43 8.59 16.44
CA PRO A 58 -13.50 9.49 17.14
C PRO A 58 -12.11 9.64 16.50
N CYS A 59 -11.85 9.04 15.33
CA CYS A 59 -10.53 9.08 14.72
C CYS A 59 -10.17 10.46 14.19
N VAL A 60 -8.92 10.86 14.43
CA VAL A 60 -8.41 12.19 14.07
C VAL A 60 -8.16 12.26 12.57
N VAL A 61 -8.60 13.37 11.96
CA VAL A 61 -8.29 13.70 10.57
C VAL A 61 -6.78 13.99 10.48
N PRO A 62 -6.06 13.36 9.55
CA PRO A 62 -4.62 13.58 9.43
C PRO A 62 -4.31 15.02 9.03
N SER A 63 -3.19 15.55 9.52
CA SER A 63 -2.64 16.80 8.99
C SER A 63 -2.13 16.60 7.56
N GLU A 64 -1.92 17.70 6.83
CA GLU A 64 -1.35 17.66 5.49
C GLU A 64 0.07 17.05 5.47
N GLU A 65 0.85 17.34 6.51
CA GLU A 65 2.19 16.76 6.72
C GLU A 65 2.12 15.24 6.90
N GLN A 66 1.18 14.75 7.72
CA GLN A 66 0.96 13.30 7.90
C GLN A 66 0.50 12.64 6.61
N ALA A 67 -0.42 13.28 5.88
CA ALA A 67 -0.91 12.78 4.60
C ALA A 67 0.23 12.67 3.57
N THR A 68 1.12 13.66 3.53
CA THR A 68 2.31 13.68 2.66
C THR A 68 3.30 12.59 3.07
N ALA A 69 3.61 12.46 4.35
CA ALA A 69 4.50 11.42 4.85
C ALA A 69 3.98 10.02 4.52
N TRP A 70 2.66 9.78 4.66
CA TRP A 70 2.06 8.51 4.28
C TRP A 70 2.12 8.28 2.78
N LYS A 71 1.77 9.26 1.96
CA LYS A 71 1.92 9.18 0.50
C LYS A 71 3.32 8.69 0.14
N ASP A 72 4.35 9.39 0.60
CA ASP A 72 5.74 9.05 0.27
C ASP A 72 6.10 7.63 0.76
N SER A 73 5.60 7.23 1.92
CA SER A 73 5.85 5.90 2.49
C SER A 73 5.18 4.75 1.72
N PHE A 74 4.04 5.00 1.07
CA PHE A 74 3.34 4.03 0.23
C PHE A 74 3.80 4.05 -1.24
N ALA A 75 4.62 5.04 -1.63
CA ALA A 75 4.94 5.30 -3.04
C ALA A 75 5.58 4.11 -3.75
N GLU A 76 6.47 3.37 -3.09
CA GLU A 76 7.13 2.20 -3.66
C GLU A 76 6.12 1.09 -4.01
N ALA A 77 5.30 0.69 -3.04
CA ALA A 77 4.29 -0.35 -3.24
C ALA A 77 3.24 0.07 -4.28
N MET A 78 2.80 1.33 -4.26
CA MET A 78 1.81 1.84 -5.20
C MET A 78 2.36 2.02 -6.62
N ALA A 79 3.66 2.31 -6.78
CA ALA A 79 4.31 2.35 -8.08
C ALA A 79 4.34 0.95 -8.70
N LEU A 80 4.71 -0.08 -7.93
CA LEU A 80 4.73 -1.46 -8.39
C LEU A 80 3.31 -1.98 -8.68
N GLU A 81 2.35 -1.71 -7.80
CA GLU A 81 0.92 -2.03 -8.03
C GLU A 81 0.47 -1.49 -9.39
N LYS A 82 0.77 -0.23 -9.70
CA LYS A 82 0.41 0.41 -10.98
C LYS A 82 1.14 -0.19 -12.19
N GLN A 83 2.34 -0.75 -11.99
CA GLN A 83 3.05 -1.45 -13.06
C GLN A 83 2.39 -2.80 -13.37
N LEU A 84 2.00 -3.54 -12.33
CA LEU A 84 1.33 -4.84 -12.45
C LEU A 84 -0.08 -4.70 -13.05
N GLU A 85 -0.83 -3.68 -12.65
CA GLU A 85 -2.16 -3.37 -13.23
C GLU A 85 -2.15 -3.13 -14.75
N LYS A 86 -1.00 -2.74 -15.33
CA LYS A 86 -0.86 -2.56 -16.79
C LYS A 86 -0.53 -3.85 -17.54
N GLN A 87 -0.13 -4.89 -16.82
CA GLN A 87 0.27 -6.19 -17.37
C GLN A 87 -0.87 -7.21 -17.31
N ALA A 88 -1.91 -6.93 -16.53
CA ALA A 88 -3.17 -7.68 -16.47
C ALA A 88 -4.12 -7.27 -17.61
#